data_AF-A0A3D2JV93-F1
#
_entry.id   AF-A0A3D2JV93-F1
#
_cell.length_a   1.000
_cell.length_b   1.000
_cell.length_c   1.000
_cell.angle_alpha   90.00
_cell.angle_beta   90.00
_cell.angle_gamma   90.00
#
_symmetry.space_group_name_H-M   'P 1'
#
loop_
_entity.id
_entity.type
_entity.pdbx_description
1 polymer ?
#
loop_
_entity_poly.entity_id
_entity_poly.type
_entity_poly.pdbx_seq_one_letter_code
_entity_poly.pdbx_strand_id
1 'polypeptide(L)'
;MWVAKTGLSAQSTRMTVIANNLANVNTIGFKKDRANFEDLLYQRIVQAGAQADATAETPTGMMLGTGTRVVSTEKLHRQGNMISTENSLDVAIAGDGFFAVQQADGTIAYTRDGSFKISNEGILVTGSGEQLIPAINIPQDAMSISIGRDGTVSAELAAGGGLSQIGQFQTTRFPNPAGLTPVGRN
;
A
#
# COMPACT_ATOMS: atom_id res chain seq x y z
N MET A 1 -10.31 26.74 -23.59
CA MET A 1 -10.71 25.32 -23.49
C MET A 1 -9.70 24.41 -22.74
N TRP A 2 -8.58 24.91 -22.23
CA TRP A 2 -7.58 24.07 -21.54
C TRP A 2 -7.89 23.82 -20.07
N VAL A 3 -8.35 24.84 -19.34
CA VAL A 3 -8.72 24.76 -17.91
C VAL A 3 -9.85 23.75 -17.63
N ALA A 4 -10.89 23.75 -18.47
CA ALA A 4 -12.00 22.79 -18.35
C ALA A 4 -11.55 21.34 -18.62
N LYS A 5 -10.65 21.14 -19.60
CA LYS A 5 -10.09 19.81 -19.92
C LYS A 5 -9.20 19.28 -18.80
N THR A 6 -8.35 20.13 -18.22
CA THR A 6 -7.50 19.76 -17.07
C THR A 6 -8.34 19.47 -15.82
N GLY A 7 -9.38 20.27 -15.57
CA GLY A 7 -10.31 20.04 -14.45
C GLY A 7 -11.09 18.72 -14.59
N LEU A 8 -11.59 18.41 -15.79
CA LEU A 8 -12.27 17.14 -16.06
C LEU A 8 -11.32 15.94 -15.93
N SER A 9 -10.08 16.07 -16.43
CA SER A 9 -9.06 15.03 -16.29
C SER A 9 -8.66 14.80 -14.83
N ALA A 10 -8.51 15.87 -14.04
CA ALA A 10 -8.26 15.78 -12.61
C ALA A 10 -9.41 15.06 -11.88
N GLN A 11 -10.66 15.42 -12.20
CA GLN A 11 -11.85 14.81 -11.59
C GLN A 11 -12.02 13.33 -12.01
N SER A 12 -11.75 13.00 -13.28
CA SER A 12 -11.73 11.62 -13.76
C SER A 12 -10.68 10.79 -13.02
N THR A 13 -9.45 11.32 -12.87
CA THR A 13 -8.39 10.66 -12.09
C THR A 13 -8.81 10.43 -10.64
N ARG A 14 -9.41 11.45 -10.00
CA ARG A 14 -9.94 11.34 -8.65
C ARG A 14 -10.97 10.22 -8.54
N MET A 15 -11.89 10.12 -9.51
CA MET A 15 -12.91 9.08 -9.54
C MET A 15 -12.28 7.68 -9.67
N THR A 16 -11.29 7.51 -10.55
CA THR A 16 -10.56 6.25 -10.71
C THR A 16 -9.85 5.84 -9.41
N VAL A 17 -9.20 6.78 -8.72
CA VAL A 17 -8.54 6.50 -7.43
C VAL A 17 -9.57 6.10 -6.36
N ILE A 18 -10.72 6.78 -6.29
CA ILE A 18 -11.79 6.41 -5.35
C ILE A 18 -12.36 5.03 -5.69
N ALA A 19 -12.62 4.75 -6.96
CA ALA A 19 -13.15 3.47 -7.41
C ALA A 19 -12.18 2.32 -7.11
N ASN A 20 -10.88 2.51 -7.36
CA ASN A 20 -9.86 1.51 -7.04
C ASN A 20 -9.77 1.26 -5.53
N ASN A 21 -9.78 2.32 -4.72
CA ASN A 21 -9.79 2.18 -3.26
C ASN A 21 -11.03 1.45 -2.74
N LEU A 22 -12.20 1.71 -3.34
CA LEU A 22 -13.45 1.06 -2.97
C LEU A 22 -13.45 -0.43 -3.37
N ALA A 23 -12.96 -0.74 -4.57
CA ALA A 23 -12.85 -2.12 -5.04
C ALA A 23 -11.92 -2.96 -4.15
N ASN A 24 -10.86 -2.35 -3.62
CA ASN A 24 -9.87 -3.03 -2.80
C ASN A 24 -10.06 -2.82 -1.29
N VAL A 25 -11.23 -2.33 -0.85
CA VAL A 25 -11.50 -2.09 0.59
C VAL A 25 -11.42 -3.38 1.42
N ASN A 26 -11.72 -4.52 0.80
CA ASN A 26 -11.69 -5.84 1.43
C ASN A 26 -10.39 -6.62 1.12
N THR A 27 -9.46 -6.04 0.36
CA THR A 27 -8.19 -6.70 0.02
C THR A 27 -7.26 -6.64 1.23
N ILE A 28 -6.78 -7.80 1.68
CA ILE A 28 -5.91 -7.92 2.86
C ILE A 28 -4.59 -7.18 2.60
N GLY A 29 -4.16 -6.35 3.55
CA GLY A 29 -2.91 -5.60 3.44
C GLY A 29 -2.93 -4.38 2.50
N PHE A 30 -4.03 -4.11 1.80
CA PHE A 30 -4.13 -3.01 0.83
C PHE A 30 -3.93 -1.63 1.48
N LYS A 31 -3.19 -0.75 0.79
CA LYS A 31 -2.97 0.64 1.19
C LYS A 31 -3.67 1.58 0.22
N LYS A 32 -4.52 2.43 0.79
CA LYS A 32 -5.33 3.43 0.08
C LYS A 32 -4.44 4.40 -0.70
N ASP A 33 -4.79 4.63 -1.96
CA ASP A 33 -4.18 5.65 -2.80
C ASP A 33 -4.85 7.02 -2.60
N ARG A 34 -4.05 8.09 -2.58
CA ARG A 34 -4.53 9.48 -2.58
C ARG A 34 -3.95 10.23 -3.77
N ALA A 35 -4.81 10.79 -4.61
CA ALA A 35 -4.40 11.73 -5.64
C ALA A 35 -4.17 13.12 -5.02
N ASN A 36 -2.99 13.68 -5.23
CA ASN A 36 -2.64 15.05 -4.88
C ASN A 36 -2.67 15.92 -6.15
N PHE A 37 -3.29 17.09 -6.02
CA PHE A 37 -3.48 18.03 -7.12
C PHE A 37 -2.80 19.35 -6.77
N GLU A 38 -2.16 19.96 -7.76
CA GLU A 38 -1.64 21.31 -7.66
C GLU A 38 -2.18 22.16 -8.81
N ASP A 39 -2.33 23.45 -8.52
CA ASP A 39 -2.71 24.44 -9.51
C ASP A 39 -1.53 24.70 -10.44
N LEU A 40 -1.82 24.82 -11.74
CA LEU A 40 -0.84 25.21 -12.74
C LEU A 40 -0.54 26.71 -12.64
N LEU A 41 0.68 27.09 -13.04
CA LEU A 41 1.19 28.46 -12.98
C LEU A 41 0.17 29.47 -13.52
N TYR A 42 -0.07 30.56 -12.79
CA TYR A 42 -0.97 31.63 -13.22
C TYR A 42 -0.33 32.43 -14.37
N GLN A 43 -1.05 32.60 -15.48
CA GLN A 43 -0.65 33.53 -16.52
C GLN A 43 -1.12 34.93 -16.14
N ARG A 44 -0.18 35.85 -15.94
CA ARG A 44 -0.48 37.25 -15.67
C ARG A 44 -0.74 37.96 -17.00
N ILE A 45 -2.01 38.29 -17.27
CA ILE A 45 -2.43 38.92 -18.52
C ILE A 45 -2.34 40.44 -18.42
N VAL A 46 -2.66 41.02 -17.25
CA VAL A 46 -2.53 42.46 -16.99
C VAL A 46 -1.94 42.65 -15.59
N GLN A 47 -0.92 43.50 -15.49
CA GLN A 47 -0.30 43.87 -14.21
C GLN A 47 -1.16 44.97 -13.55
N ALA A 48 -1.41 44.86 -12.24
CA ALA A 48 -2.16 45.90 -11.52
C ALA A 48 -1.40 47.24 -11.66
N GLY A 49 -2.11 48.31 -12.06
CA GLY A 49 -1.49 49.61 -12.35
C GLY A 49 -1.05 49.83 -13.80
N ALA A 50 -1.39 48.93 -14.74
CA ALA A 50 -1.15 49.20 -16.17
C ALA A 50 -2.12 50.27 -16.71
N GLN A 51 -1.61 51.25 -17.48
CA GLN A 51 -2.44 52.25 -18.19
C GLN A 51 -3.40 51.55 -19.15
N ALA A 52 -4.70 51.71 -18.93
CA ALA A 52 -5.73 51.22 -19.85
C ALA A 52 -5.97 52.21 -21.00
N ASP A 53 -5.82 53.51 -20.73
CA ASP A 53 -5.87 54.61 -21.70
C ASP A 53 -5.20 55.87 -21.12
N ALA A 54 -5.05 56.96 -21.89
CA ALA A 54 -4.25 58.16 -21.54
C ALA A 54 -4.61 58.87 -20.21
N THR A 55 -5.75 58.54 -19.58
CA THR A 55 -6.21 59.10 -18.30
C THR A 55 -6.74 58.07 -17.29
N ALA A 56 -6.60 56.76 -17.52
CA ALA A 56 -7.13 55.75 -16.60
C ALA A 56 -6.19 54.55 -16.43
N GLU A 57 -5.84 54.26 -15.17
CA GLU A 57 -5.10 53.06 -14.77
C GLU A 57 -6.05 51.91 -14.43
N THR A 58 -5.66 50.69 -14.82
CA THR A 58 -6.41 49.48 -14.50
C THR A 58 -6.18 49.13 -13.03
N PRO A 59 -7.19 49.17 -12.13
CA PRO A 59 -6.98 49.01 -10.70
C PRO A 59 -6.67 47.57 -10.29
N THR A 60 -7.08 46.59 -11.10
CA THR A 60 -6.97 45.16 -10.80
C THR A 60 -6.16 44.45 -11.87
N GLY A 61 -5.12 43.72 -11.45
CA GLY A 61 -4.38 42.85 -12.35
C GLY A 61 -5.22 41.62 -12.72
N MET A 62 -5.24 41.26 -14.00
CA MET A 62 -5.89 40.03 -14.45
C MET A 62 -4.89 38.87 -14.38
N MET A 63 -5.15 37.93 -13.48
CA MET A 63 -4.44 36.65 -13.39
C MET A 63 -5.36 35.55 -13.91
N LEU A 64 -4.93 34.84 -14.96
CA LEU A 64 -5.65 33.69 -15.50
C LEU A 64 -5.06 32.42 -14.90
N GLY A 65 -5.86 31.67 -14.14
CA GLY A 65 -5.49 30.34 -13.68
C GLY A 65 -5.40 29.37 -14.85
N THR A 66 -4.28 28.67 -14.99
CA THR A 66 -3.98 27.85 -16.19
C THR A 66 -4.47 26.41 -16.07
N GLY A 67 -5.15 26.07 -14.97
CA GLY A 67 -5.75 24.74 -14.74
C GLY A 67 -5.15 24.02 -13.54
N THR A 68 -5.41 22.73 -13.43
CA THR A 68 -4.94 21.86 -12.33
C THR A 68 -4.23 20.64 -12.91
N ARG A 69 -3.21 20.13 -12.21
CA ARG A 69 -2.48 18.92 -12.60
C ARG A 69 -2.41 17.94 -11.45
N VAL A 70 -2.50 16.65 -11.76
CA VAL A 70 -2.21 15.57 -10.81
C VAL A 70 -0.70 15.49 -10.63
N VAL A 71 -0.23 15.69 -9.40
CA VAL A 71 1.21 15.74 -9.08
C VAL A 71 1.73 14.35 -8.77
N SER A 72 0.95 13.60 -7.99
CA SER A 72 1.27 12.23 -7.60
C SER A 72 0.02 11.50 -7.09
N THR A 73 0.07 10.18 -7.17
CA THR A 73 -0.79 9.28 -6.40
C THR A 73 0.08 8.63 -5.32
N GLU A 74 -0.12 9.01 -4.07
CA GLU A 74 0.65 8.46 -2.94
C GLU A 74 -0.13 7.35 -2.23
N LYS A 75 0.58 6.30 -1.82
CA LYS A 75 0.01 5.26 -0.93
C LYS A 75 0.05 5.73 0.51
N LEU A 76 -1.11 5.71 1.16
CA LEU A 76 -1.24 6.00 2.59
C LEU A 76 -1.02 4.73 3.40
N HIS A 77 0.19 4.58 3.96
CA HIS A 77 0.59 3.42 4.76
C HIS A 77 0.06 3.45 6.22
N ARG A 78 -1.18 3.88 6.43
CA ARG A 78 -1.80 3.84 7.76
C ARG A 78 -2.23 2.41 8.11
N GLN A 79 -2.26 2.10 9.40
CA GLN A 79 -2.82 0.84 9.89
C GLN A 79 -4.33 0.81 9.61
N GLY A 80 -4.80 -0.27 9.01
CA GLY A 80 -6.23 -0.51 8.80
C GLY A 80 -6.84 -1.26 9.98
N ASN A 81 -8.15 -1.52 9.90
CA ASN A 81 -8.83 -2.37 10.89
C ASN A 81 -8.28 -3.80 10.78
N MET A 82 -8.10 -4.44 11.94
CA MET A 82 -7.72 -5.86 12.02
C MET A 82 -8.96 -6.67 12.38
N ILE A 83 -9.16 -7.78 11.68
CA ILE A 83 -10.26 -8.73 11.90
C ILE A 83 -9.63 -10.06 12.27
N SER A 84 -10.10 -10.68 13.35
CA SER A 84 -9.67 -12.01 13.75
C SER A 84 -10.38 -13.05 12.88
N THR A 85 -9.65 -13.93 12.20
CA THR A 85 -10.19 -14.90 11.22
C THR A 85 -10.27 -16.34 11.75
N GLU A 86 -10.00 -16.58 13.04
CA GLU A 86 -9.94 -17.90 13.70
C GLU A 86 -8.93 -18.91 13.10
N ASN A 87 -8.32 -18.59 11.95
CA ASN A 87 -7.27 -19.34 11.30
C ASN A 87 -5.91 -19.00 11.92
N SER A 88 -5.15 -20.01 12.34
CA SER A 88 -3.84 -19.82 12.96
C SER A 88 -2.80 -19.27 11.98
N LEU A 89 -2.95 -19.53 10.68
CA LEU A 89 -2.00 -19.09 9.64
C LEU A 89 -2.23 -17.65 9.16
N ASP A 90 -3.33 -17.03 9.59
CA ASP A 90 -3.62 -15.64 9.25
C ASP A 90 -2.95 -14.71 10.27
N VAL A 91 -1.90 -14.01 9.83
CA VAL A 91 -1.08 -13.16 10.70
C VAL A 91 -1.18 -11.71 10.28
N ALA A 92 -1.53 -10.83 11.21
CA ALA A 92 -1.54 -9.39 10.98
C ALA A 92 -0.38 -8.70 11.71
N ILE A 93 0.33 -7.81 11.00
CA ILE A 93 1.32 -6.93 11.63
C ILE A 93 0.60 -5.73 12.24
N ALA A 94 0.70 -5.58 13.56
CA ALA A 94 0.23 -4.40 14.26
C ALA A 94 1.34 -3.31 14.25
N GLY A 95 1.16 -2.27 13.44
CA GLY A 95 2.10 -1.13 13.36
C GLY A 95 2.90 -1.09 12.05
N ASP A 96 4.16 -0.67 12.13
CA ASP A 96 5.05 -0.53 10.98
C ASP A 96 5.83 -1.82 10.71
N GLY A 97 5.86 -2.29 9.46
CA GLY A 97 6.67 -3.43 9.04
C GLY A 97 6.00 -4.24 7.93
N PHE A 98 6.78 -4.93 7.10
CA PHE A 98 6.28 -5.77 6.01
C PHE A 98 6.87 -7.18 6.13
N PHE A 99 6.13 -8.19 5.70
CA PHE A 99 6.68 -9.52 5.49
C PHE A 99 7.53 -9.52 4.22
N ALA A 100 8.71 -10.12 4.29
CA ALA A 100 9.54 -10.36 3.11
C ALA A 100 9.12 -11.70 2.50
N VAL A 101 8.91 -11.71 1.18
CA VAL A 101 8.55 -12.92 0.43
C VAL A 101 9.45 -13.05 -0.78
N GLN A 102 9.78 -14.27 -1.17
CA GLN A 102 10.53 -14.58 -2.37
C GLN A 102 9.56 -14.83 -3.53
N GLN A 103 9.72 -14.03 -4.59
CA GLN A 103 9.00 -14.23 -5.84
C GLN A 103 9.54 -15.43 -6.61
N ALA A 104 8.78 -15.90 -7.59
CA ALA A 104 9.17 -17.04 -8.43
C ALA A 104 10.46 -16.79 -9.25
N ASP A 105 10.83 -15.53 -9.48
CA ASP A 105 12.08 -15.13 -10.14
C ASP A 105 13.29 -15.06 -9.17
N GLY A 106 13.06 -15.34 -7.88
CA GLY A 106 14.06 -15.30 -6.82
C GLY A 106 14.24 -13.93 -6.17
N THR A 107 13.56 -12.87 -6.66
CA THR A 107 13.63 -11.54 -6.07
C THR A 107 12.83 -11.44 -4.77
N ILE A 108 13.17 -10.48 -3.93
CA ILE A 108 12.48 -10.24 -2.66
C ILE A 108 11.42 -9.17 -2.88
N ALA A 109 10.18 -9.51 -2.56
CA ALA A 109 9.06 -8.58 -2.45
C ALA A 109 8.64 -8.40 -1.00
N TYR A 110 7.85 -7.36 -0.75
CA TYR A 110 7.38 -7.01 0.59
C TYR A 110 5.87 -6.88 0.60
N THR A 111 5.22 -7.57 1.52
CA THR A 111 3.75 -7.59 1.61
C THR A 111 3.26 -7.34 3.03
N ARG A 112 2.05 -6.81 3.14
CA ARG A 112 1.29 -6.73 4.39
C ARG A 112 0.24 -7.83 4.49
N ASP A 113 0.09 -8.62 3.45
CA ASP A 113 -0.78 -9.78 3.46
C ASP A 113 -0.13 -10.89 4.28
N GLY A 114 -0.85 -11.33 5.30
CA GLY A 114 -0.44 -12.47 6.10
C GLY A 114 -1.43 -13.62 6.03
N SER A 115 -2.16 -13.75 4.92
CA SER A 115 -2.93 -14.95 4.59
C SER A 115 -1.99 -16.06 4.08
N PHE A 116 -1.26 -16.68 5.01
CA PHE A 116 -0.31 -17.73 4.67
C PHE A 116 -0.98 -19.09 4.52
N LYS A 117 -0.37 -19.94 3.68
CA LYS A 117 -0.77 -21.32 3.42
C LYS A 117 0.45 -22.22 3.46
N ILE A 118 0.20 -23.50 3.65
CA ILE A 118 1.25 -24.53 3.65
C ILE A 118 1.32 -25.12 2.24
N SER A 119 2.52 -25.12 1.66
CA SER A 119 2.80 -25.78 0.38
C SER A 119 2.90 -27.30 0.56
N ASN A 120 2.95 -28.05 -0.55
CA ASN A 120 3.13 -29.50 -0.52
C ASN A 120 4.44 -29.95 0.15
N GLU A 121 5.44 -29.07 0.16
CA GLU A 121 6.75 -29.28 0.78
C GLU A 121 6.77 -28.92 2.27
N GLY A 122 5.63 -28.51 2.84
CA GLY A 122 5.51 -28.07 4.24
C GLY A 122 5.96 -26.62 4.46
N ILE A 123 6.34 -25.90 3.42
CA ILE A 123 6.85 -24.53 3.50
C ILE A 123 5.67 -23.54 3.59
N LEU A 124 5.76 -22.53 4.46
CA LEU A 124 4.84 -21.39 4.46
C LEU A 124 5.00 -20.52 3.22
N VAL A 125 3.89 -20.37 2.49
CA VAL A 125 3.78 -19.57 1.28
C VAL A 125 2.58 -18.62 1.37
N THR A 126 2.57 -17.54 0.59
CA THR A 126 1.41 -16.65 0.44
C THR A 126 0.30 -17.32 -0.37
N GLY A 127 -0.89 -16.68 -0.46
CA GLY A 127 -1.95 -17.12 -1.36
C GLY A 127 -1.55 -17.20 -2.85
N SER A 128 -0.51 -16.46 -3.25
CA SER A 128 0.10 -16.48 -4.58
C SER A 128 1.17 -17.57 -4.76
N GLY A 129 1.56 -18.27 -3.70
CA GLY A 129 2.61 -19.28 -3.71
C GLY A 129 4.04 -18.73 -3.51
N GLU A 130 4.18 -17.49 -3.05
CA GLU A 130 5.50 -16.89 -2.76
C GLU A 130 5.98 -17.35 -1.38
N GLN A 131 7.24 -17.76 -1.27
CA GLN A 131 7.79 -18.27 -0.03
C GLN A 131 8.09 -17.13 0.95
N LEU A 132 7.77 -17.32 2.24
CA LEU A 132 8.16 -16.38 3.29
C LEU A 132 9.68 -16.36 3.51
N ILE A 133 10.25 -15.19 3.79
CA ILE A 133 11.66 -15.02 4.18
C ILE A 133 11.73 -14.53 5.64
N PRO A 134 12.44 -15.23 6.55
CA PRO A 134 13.06 -16.55 6.36
C PRO A 134 12.02 -17.65 6.16
N ALA A 135 12.43 -18.72 5.46
CA ALA A 135 11.56 -19.87 5.22
C ALA A 135 11.20 -20.57 6.54
N ILE A 136 9.92 -20.87 6.72
CA ILE A 136 9.40 -21.61 7.87
C ILE A 136 8.80 -22.91 7.34
N ASN A 137 9.36 -24.03 7.78
CA ASN A 137 8.91 -25.36 7.41
C ASN A 137 8.05 -25.94 8.53
N ILE A 138 6.81 -26.26 8.19
CA ILE A 138 5.85 -26.90 9.08
C ILE A 138 5.94 -28.42 8.86
N PRO A 139 6.23 -29.21 9.90
CA PRO A 139 6.22 -30.67 9.83
C PRO A 139 4.84 -31.20 9.45
N GLN A 140 4.77 -32.27 8.64
CA GLN A 140 3.49 -32.86 8.21
C GLN A 140 2.74 -33.56 9.36
N ASP A 141 3.42 -33.90 10.44
CA ASP A 141 2.89 -34.48 11.67
C ASP A 141 2.48 -33.43 12.71
N ALA A 142 2.49 -32.14 12.37
CA ALA A 142 2.00 -31.07 13.22
C ALA A 142 0.47 -31.15 13.38
N MET A 143 -0.01 -31.30 14.61
CA MET A 143 -1.43 -31.28 14.96
C MET A 143 -1.97 -29.86 15.13
N SER A 144 -1.16 -28.97 15.68
CA SER A 144 -1.53 -27.58 15.92
C SER A 144 -0.34 -26.65 15.67
N ILE A 145 -0.64 -25.44 15.22
CA ILE A 145 0.34 -24.38 14.98
C ILE A 145 -0.07 -23.19 15.84
N SER A 146 0.87 -22.66 16.61
CA SER A 146 0.69 -21.48 17.43
C SER A 146 1.73 -20.43 17.03
N ILE A 147 1.27 -19.18 16.90
CA ILE A 147 2.13 -18.05 16.55
C ILE A 147 2.09 -17.05 17.70
N GLY A 148 3.24 -16.83 18.31
CA GLY A 148 3.44 -15.84 19.36
C GLY A 148 3.35 -14.41 18.83
N ARG A 149 3.09 -13.46 19.73
CA ARG A 149 3.06 -12.01 19.39
C ARG A 149 4.42 -11.46 18.98
N ASP A 150 5.48 -12.14 19.37
CA ASP A 150 6.87 -11.91 18.97
C ASP A 150 7.21 -12.49 17.58
N GLY A 151 6.22 -13.10 16.92
CA GLY A 151 6.37 -13.76 15.62
C GLY A 151 6.88 -15.19 15.72
N THR A 152 7.12 -15.72 16.92
CA THR A 152 7.65 -17.08 17.09
C THR A 152 6.60 -18.10 16.66
N VAL A 153 6.95 -18.95 15.70
CA VAL A 153 6.07 -20.01 15.19
C VAL A 153 6.45 -21.31 15.87
N SER A 154 5.48 -21.90 16.57
CA SER A 154 5.62 -23.18 17.25
C SER A 154 4.59 -24.18 16.72
N ALA A 155 4.99 -25.43 16.62
CA ALA A 155 4.12 -26.54 16.24
C ALA A 155 4.12 -27.61 17.32
N GLU A 156 2.96 -28.24 17.54
CA GLU A 156 2.82 -29.41 18.40
C GLU A 156 2.67 -30.66 17.52
N LEU A 157 3.55 -31.64 17.72
CA LEU A 157 3.59 -32.86 16.91
C LEU A 157 2.65 -33.94 17.45
N ALA A 158 2.12 -34.78 16.55
CA ALA A 158 1.18 -35.85 16.89
C ALA A 158 1.73 -36.90 17.85
N ALA A 159 3.05 -37.06 17.92
CA ALA A 159 3.71 -38.00 18.83
C ALA A 159 3.65 -37.57 20.31
N GLY A 160 3.21 -36.34 20.60
CA GLY A 160 3.26 -35.76 21.94
C GLY A 160 4.68 -35.32 22.33
N GLY A 161 4.79 -34.17 23.00
CA GLY A 161 6.09 -33.57 23.33
C GLY A 161 6.05 -32.08 23.66
N GLY A 162 4.88 -31.44 23.54
CA GLY A 162 4.72 -30.00 23.74
C GLY A 162 5.02 -29.19 22.49
N LEU A 163 4.94 -27.86 22.63
CA LEU A 163 5.21 -26.91 21.55
C LEU A 163 6.71 -26.87 21.24
N SER A 164 7.07 -27.18 20.00
CA SER A 164 8.42 -27.01 19.48
C SER A 164 8.48 -25.80 18.56
N GLN A 165 9.48 -24.94 18.73
CA GLN A 165 9.68 -23.77 17.87
C GLN A 165 10.23 -24.21 16.51
N ILE A 166 9.50 -23.89 15.44
CA ILE A 166 9.85 -24.24 14.05
C ILE A 166 10.38 -23.03 13.25
N GLY A 167 10.14 -21.81 13.72
CA GLY A 167 10.60 -20.61 13.05
C GLY A 167 10.17 -19.33 13.75
N GLN A 168 10.45 -18.19 13.10
CA GLN A 168 9.99 -16.88 13.56
C GLN A 168 9.71 -15.99 12.35
N PHE A 169 8.56 -15.31 12.36
CA PHE A 169 8.26 -14.26 11.39
C PHE A 169 9.18 -13.06 11.62
N GLN A 170 9.75 -12.56 10.53
CA GLN A 170 10.49 -11.32 10.53
C GLN A 170 9.71 -10.24 9.80
N THR A 171 9.83 -9.01 10.29
CA THR A 171 9.23 -7.84 9.65
C THR A 171 10.32 -6.87 9.24
N THR A 172 10.20 -6.31 8.04
CA THR A 172 11.12 -5.30 7.52
C THR A 172 10.44 -3.94 7.56
N ARG A 173 11.12 -2.94 8.14
CA ARG A 173 10.63 -1.56 8.18
C ARG A 173 11.41 -0.70 7.20
N PHE A 174 10.70 0.17 6.49
CA PHE A 174 11.29 1.16 5.59
C PHE A 174 11.11 2.57 6.18
N PRO A 175 12.16 3.41 6.17
CA PRO A 175 12.03 4.81 6.59
C PRO A 175 11.06 5.62 5.72
N ASN A 176 11.02 5.32 4.41
CA ASN A 176 10.10 5.93 3.46
C ASN A 176 9.25 4.87 2.74
N PRO A 177 8.13 4.42 3.32
CA PRO A 177 7.27 3.42 2.68
C PRO A 177 6.57 3.96 1.43
N ALA A 178 6.38 5.28 1.30
CA ALA A 178 5.77 5.89 0.12
C ALA A 178 6.66 5.80 -1.13
N GLY A 179 7.96 5.49 -0.97
CA GLY A 179 8.87 5.19 -2.07
C GLY A 179 8.82 3.75 -2.58
N LEU A 180 8.02 2.87 -1.96
CA LEU A 180 7.87 1.49 -2.42
C LEU A 180 7.02 1.45 -3.69
N THR A 181 7.47 0.68 -4.66
CA THR A 181 6.75 0.49 -5.93
C THR A 181 5.80 -0.71 -5.80
N PRO A 182 4.49 -0.54 -6.06
CA PRO A 182 3.57 -1.67 -6.09
C PRO A 182 3.82 -2.54 -7.31
N VAL A 183 4.02 -3.84 -7.09
CA VAL A 183 4.25 -4.84 -8.17
C VAL A 183 3.01 -5.70 -8.45
N GLY A 184 1.88 -5.41 -7.78
CA GLY A 184 0.66 -6.20 -7.84
C GLY A 184 0.70 -7.37 -6.85
N ARG A 185 -0.45 -8.04 -6.66
CA ARG A 185 -0.63 -9.11 -5.65
C ARG A 185 -0.25 -8.67 -4.22
N ASN A 186 -0.55 -7.38 -3.98
CA ASN A 186 -0.62 -6.58 -2.73
C ASN A 186 0.41 -5.46 -2.65
#